data_AF-A0A0P1IEA6-F1
#
_entry.id   AF-A0A0P1IEA6-F1
#
_cell.length_a   1.000
_cell.length_b   1.000
_cell.length_c   1.000
_cell.angle_alpha   90.00
_cell.angle_beta   90.00
_cell.angle_gamma   90.00
#
_symmetry.space_group_name_H-M   'P 1'
#
loop_
_entity.id
_entity.type
_entity.pdbx_description
1 polymer ?
#
loop_
_entity_poly.entity_id
_entity_poly.type
_entity_poly.pdbx_seq_one_letter_code
_entity_poly.pdbx_strand_id
1 'polypeptide(L)'
;MSDETHASMNHKRREVPWALEQTPLPASGGEAGAVGVIGDMVSIDAIDALAREIGFEARYQLNVPQSETGVWTLSRDSMSTDSTDPLSDRTVHVDQFSGKILADVRYEDYSLAGKAMAVGIALHMGTLGFWSVVANTLVCLSVIFLSVSAIVLWWKRRPAKAGRLSAPPMPKEMPLWQGAALVGLGVSMAFPMAGVALLCVLALDVVILSKLPKLRHSLT
;
A
#
# COMPACT_ATOMS: atom_id res chain seq x y z
N MET A 1 -7.14 -27.72 2.17
CA MET A 1 -6.67 -26.33 2.37
C MET A 1 -5.97 -26.28 3.71
N SER A 2 -4.94 -25.46 3.85
CA SER A 2 -4.20 -25.24 5.10
C SER A 2 -4.97 -24.28 6.00
N ASP A 3 -4.73 -24.36 7.31
CA ASP A 3 -5.18 -23.35 8.28
C ASP A 3 -4.31 -22.07 8.23
N GLU A 4 -3.14 -22.16 7.60
CA GLU A 4 -2.29 -21.00 7.34
C GLU A 4 -2.79 -20.17 6.15
N THR A 5 -2.69 -18.85 6.28
CA THR A 5 -2.94 -17.90 5.19
C THR A 5 -1.63 -17.51 4.52
N HIS A 6 -1.68 -16.94 3.32
CA HIS A 6 -0.46 -16.47 2.64
C HIS A 6 0.32 -15.47 3.52
N ALA A 7 -0.35 -14.72 4.41
CA ALA A 7 0.32 -13.86 5.38
C ALA A 7 1.41 -14.57 6.22
N SER A 8 1.35 -15.89 6.43
CA SER A 8 2.39 -16.64 7.16
C SER A 8 3.73 -16.66 6.44
N MET A 9 3.72 -16.48 5.11
CA MET A 9 4.93 -16.38 4.30
C MET A 9 5.62 -15.02 4.40
N ASN A 10 4.94 -14.01 4.95
CA ASN A 10 5.56 -12.71 5.20
C ASN A 10 6.52 -12.81 6.39
N HIS A 11 7.82 -12.71 6.13
CA HIS A 11 8.85 -12.73 7.16
C HIS A 11 9.23 -11.31 7.61
N LYS A 12 10.44 -10.86 7.29
CA LYS A 12 10.92 -9.50 7.61
C LYS A 12 10.30 -8.42 6.73
N ARG A 13 9.80 -8.83 5.56
CA ARG A 13 9.17 -7.97 4.55
C ARG A 13 7.82 -8.58 4.18
N ARG A 14 6.90 -7.73 3.73
CA ARG A 14 5.65 -8.18 3.12
C ARG A 14 5.90 -8.37 1.64
N GLU A 15 6.01 -9.63 1.24
CA GLU A 15 6.40 -10.08 -0.10
C GLU A 15 5.22 -10.75 -0.82
N VAL A 16 4.17 -11.09 -0.07
CA VAL A 16 2.94 -11.66 -0.60
C VAL A 16 2.05 -10.56 -1.18
N PRO A 17 1.45 -10.76 -2.36
CA PRO A 17 0.48 -9.84 -2.92
C PRO A 17 -0.67 -9.55 -1.95
N TRP A 18 -1.00 -8.27 -1.77
CA TRP A 18 -2.07 -7.84 -0.88
C TRP A 18 -3.41 -8.54 -1.13
N ALA A 19 -3.71 -8.83 -2.42
CA ALA A 19 -4.93 -9.53 -2.82
C ALA A 19 -5.03 -10.96 -2.29
N LEU A 20 -3.91 -11.61 -1.98
CA LEU A 20 -3.85 -13.00 -1.52
C LEU A 20 -3.52 -13.15 -0.04
N GLU A 21 -3.09 -12.08 0.62
CA GLU A 21 -2.56 -12.11 1.99
C GLU A 21 -3.50 -12.82 2.99
N GLN A 22 -4.81 -12.59 2.90
CA GLN A 22 -5.82 -13.19 3.78
C GLN A 22 -6.40 -14.52 3.25
N THR A 23 -5.92 -15.01 2.11
CA THR A 23 -6.39 -16.25 1.49
C THR A 23 -5.68 -17.45 2.12
N PRO A 24 -6.37 -18.54 2.46
CA PRO A 24 -5.74 -19.78 2.93
C PRO A 24 -4.78 -20.35 1.89
N LEU A 25 -3.65 -20.91 2.34
CA LEU A 25 -2.72 -21.64 1.48
C LEU A 25 -3.30 -23.02 1.09
N PRO A 26 -2.99 -23.54 -0.11
CA PRO A 26 -3.20 -24.95 -0.38
C PRO A 26 -2.30 -25.80 0.53
N ALA A 27 -2.73 -27.04 0.79
CA ALA A 27 -1.99 -27.98 1.63
C ALA A 27 -1.43 -29.10 0.77
N SER A 28 -0.16 -29.45 0.98
CA SER A 28 0.49 -30.57 0.30
C SER A 28 -0.01 -31.93 0.82
N GLY A 29 0.15 -32.98 0.00
CA GLY A 29 -0.17 -34.37 0.35
C GLY A 29 -1.54 -34.85 -0.14
N GLY A 30 -2.24 -34.05 -0.94
CA GLY A 30 -3.45 -34.45 -1.65
C GLY A 30 -3.18 -34.96 -3.06
N GLU A 31 -4.16 -35.61 -3.67
CA GLU A 31 -4.07 -36.04 -5.08
C GLU A 31 -4.45 -34.93 -6.09
N ALA A 32 -5.00 -33.82 -5.60
CA ALA A 32 -5.46 -32.70 -6.42
C ALA A 32 -4.29 -31.95 -7.08
N GLY A 33 -4.58 -31.28 -8.20
CA GLY A 33 -3.62 -30.41 -8.90
C GLY A 33 -3.36 -30.84 -10.34
N ALA A 34 -2.84 -29.90 -11.13
CA ALA A 34 -2.40 -30.14 -12.49
C ALA A 34 -0.99 -30.74 -12.52
N VAL A 35 -0.60 -31.33 -13.65
CA VAL A 35 0.78 -31.81 -13.87
C VAL A 35 1.73 -30.63 -13.69
N GLY A 36 2.74 -30.80 -12.85
CA GLY A 36 3.80 -29.83 -12.59
C GLY A 36 5.17 -30.45 -12.84
N VAL A 37 5.98 -30.59 -11.79
CA VAL A 37 7.30 -31.22 -11.87
C VAL A 37 7.16 -32.68 -12.31
N ILE A 38 7.95 -33.07 -13.31
CA ILE A 38 8.03 -34.45 -13.80
C ILE A 38 9.34 -35.07 -13.30
N GLY A 39 9.26 -35.95 -12.29
CA GLY A 39 10.40 -36.66 -11.71
C GLY A 39 10.13 -37.18 -10.30
N ASP A 40 11.04 -38.02 -9.78
CA ASP A 40 10.85 -38.71 -8.49
C ASP A 40 11.09 -37.82 -7.26
N MET A 41 11.75 -36.66 -7.41
CA MET A 41 12.03 -35.73 -6.31
C MET A 41 11.71 -34.29 -6.68
N VAL A 42 10.94 -33.62 -5.83
CA VAL A 42 10.66 -32.18 -5.90
C VAL A 42 11.83 -31.41 -5.28
N SER A 43 12.91 -31.24 -6.04
CA SER A 43 14.07 -30.43 -5.65
C SER A 43 13.86 -28.96 -6.01
N ILE A 44 14.67 -28.08 -5.40
CA ILE A 44 14.68 -26.64 -5.76
C ILE A 44 14.99 -26.44 -7.25
N ASP A 45 15.91 -27.22 -7.82
CA ASP A 45 16.27 -27.15 -9.24
C ASP A 45 15.11 -27.58 -10.14
N ALA A 46 14.34 -28.59 -9.72
CA ALA A 46 13.17 -29.04 -10.45
C ALA A 46 12.05 -28.00 -10.43
N ILE A 47 11.89 -27.28 -9.31
CA ILE A 47 10.94 -26.17 -9.18
C ILE A 47 11.39 -24.94 -9.99
N ASP A 48 12.69 -24.59 -10.02
CA ASP A 48 13.19 -23.53 -10.91
C ASP A 48 12.98 -23.89 -12.38
N ALA A 49 13.27 -25.13 -12.78
CA ALA A 49 13.01 -25.60 -14.14
C ALA A 49 11.52 -25.49 -14.51
N LEU A 50 10.62 -25.93 -13.62
CA LEU A 50 9.18 -25.76 -13.80
C LEU A 50 8.78 -24.29 -13.91
N ALA A 51 9.36 -23.41 -13.07
CA ALA A 51 9.08 -21.98 -13.11
C ALA A 51 9.42 -21.39 -14.49
N ARG A 52 10.55 -21.79 -15.08
CA ARG A 52 10.92 -21.37 -16.45
C ARG A 52 9.94 -21.91 -17.49
N GLU A 53 9.57 -23.18 -17.39
CA GLU A 53 8.63 -23.83 -18.32
C GLU A 53 7.25 -23.14 -18.31
N ILE A 54 6.73 -22.79 -17.14
CA ILE A 54 5.43 -22.13 -17.01
C ILE A 54 5.48 -20.62 -17.29
N GLY A 55 6.63 -20.06 -17.68
CA GLY A 55 6.75 -18.68 -18.16
C GLY A 55 7.26 -17.64 -17.14
N PHE A 56 7.88 -18.05 -16.04
CA PHE A 56 8.64 -17.12 -15.18
C PHE A 56 10.04 -16.87 -15.78
N GLU A 57 10.12 -16.01 -16.79
CA GLU A 57 11.38 -15.76 -17.52
C GLU A 57 12.36 -14.81 -16.81
N ALA A 58 11.85 -13.97 -15.90
CA ALA A 58 12.64 -12.93 -15.23
C ALA A 58 12.77 -13.18 -13.71
N ARG A 59 13.03 -12.13 -12.92
CA ARG A 59 13.12 -12.22 -11.46
C ARG A 59 11.81 -12.75 -10.87
N TYR A 60 11.86 -13.75 -10.02
CA TYR A 60 10.70 -14.22 -9.29
C TYR A 60 11.15 -14.63 -7.89
N GLN A 61 10.20 -14.78 -6.99
CA GLN A 61 10.45 -15.22 -5.63
C GLN A 61 10.03 -16.68 -5.46
N LEU A 62 10.88 -17.44 -4.79
CA LEU A 62 10.65 -18.84 -4.49
C LEU A 62 10.61 -19.01 -2.98
N ASN A 63 9.45 -19.40 -2.46
CA ASN A 63 9.27 -19.73 -1.06
C ASN A 63 9.27 -21.26 -0.90
N VAL A 64 10.12 -21.73 0.01
CA VAL A 64 10.32 -23.15 0.32
C VAL A 64 9.29 -23.59 1.36
N PRO A 65 8.69 -24.79 1.23
CA PRO A 65 7.80 -25.32 2.26
C PRO A 65 8.51 -25.41 3.62
N GLN A 66 7.88 -24.88 4.67
CA GLN A 66 8.44 -24.83 6.04
C GLN A 66 7.82 -25.88 6.99
N SER A 67 6.78 -26.59 6.55
CA SER A 67 6.02 -27.54 7.37
C SER A 67 5.66 -28.82 6.57
N GLU A 68 5.21 -29.86 7.27
CA GLU A 68 4.82 -31.14 6.66
C GLU A 68 3.68 -31.01 5.64
N THR A 69 2.84 -29.98 5.77
CA THR A 69 1.76 -29.67 4.84
C THR A 69 2.04 -28.45 3.96
N GLY A 70 3.23 -27.86 4.08
CA GLY A 70 3.65 -26.67 3.34
C GLY A 70 3.78 -26.92 1.84
N VAL A 71 3.73 -25.85 1.06
CA VAL A 71 3.80 -25.89 -0.42
C VAL A 71 4.99 -25.06 -0.91
N TRP A 72 5.53 -25.43 -2.07
CA TRP A 72 6.41 -24.53 -2.81
C TRP A 72 5.58 -23.41 -3.39
N THR A 73 6.04 -22.16 -3.25
CA THR A 73 5.32 -21.01 -3.82
C THR A 73 6.25 -20.19 -4.70
N LEU A 74 5.85 -20.04 -5.96
CA LEU A 74 6.45 -19.16 -6.94
C LEU A 74 5.61 -17.89 -7.00
N SER A 75 6.20 -16.72 -6.79
CA SER A 75 5.50 -15.44 -6.95
C SER A 75 6.31 -14.45 -7.78
N ARG A 76 5.60 -13.67 -8.58
CA ARG A 76 6.15 -12.54 -9.32
C ARG A 76 5.11 -11.45 -9.33
N ASP A 77 5.45 -10.30 -8.77
CA ASP A 77 4.54 -9.16 -8.71
C ASP A 77 5.27 -7.81 -8.85
N SER A 78 4.48 -6.78 -9.12
CA SER A 78 4.98 -5.40 -9.25
C SER A 78 5.28 -4.72 -7.92
N MET A 79 4.62 -5.11 -6.82
CA MET A 79 4.84 -4.57 -5.48
C MET A 79 6.28 -4.85 -5.00
N SER A 80 6.76 -6.05 -5.24
CA SER A 80 8.10 -6.53 -4.89
C SER A 80 9.18 -6.11 -5.89
N THR A 81 8.81 -5.30 -6.90
CA THR A 81 9.69 -4.87 -7.98
C THR A 81 10.26 -6.06 -8.77
N ASP A 82 9.50 -7.15 -8.88
CA ASP A 82 9.89 -8.30 -9.70
C ASP A 82 9.52 -8.04 -11.17
N SER A 83 8.43 -7.31 -11.40
CA SER A 83 7.98 -6.83 -12.71
C SER A 83 7.71 -5.32 -12.71
N THR A 84 7.87 -4.69 -13.87
CA THR A 84 7.42 -3.30 -14.11
C THR A 84 5.97 -3.24 -14.61
N ASP A 85 5.41 -4.39 -15.02
CA ASP A 85 4.02 -4.52 -15.45
C ASP A 85 3.16 -5.09 -14.30
N PRO A 86 2.24 -4.31 -13.72
CA PRO A 86 1.37 -4.75 -12.62
C PRO A 86 0.31 -5.76 -13.08
N LEU A 87 0.09 -5.90 -14.39
CA LEU A 87 -0.83 -6.88 -14.95
C LEU A 87 -0.20 -8.27 -15.07
N SER A 88 1.12 -8.37 -14.84
CA SER A 88 1.87 -9.63 -14.88
C SER A 88 1.97 -10.34 -13.53
N ASP A 89 1.24 -9.85 -12.51
CA ASP A 89 1.20 -10.46 -11.19
C ASP A 89 0.71 -11.92 -11.27
N ARG A 90 1.49 -12.84 -10.71
CA ARG A 90 1.18 -14.28 -10.71
C ARG A 90 1.79 -14.99 -9.51
N THR A 91 1.00 -15.85 -8.88
CA THR A 91 1.41 -16.71 -7.76
C THR A 91 1.01 -18.15 -8.05
N VAL A 92 1.98 -19.06 -8.03
CA VAL A 92 1.77 -20.50 -8.29
C VAL A 92 2.20 -21.29 -7.06
N HIS A 93 1.35 -22.22 -6.63
CA HIS A 93 1.63 -23.13 -5.54
C HIS A 93 1.83 -24.54 -6.09
N VAL A 94 2.90 -25.19 -5.65
CA VAL A 94 3.29 -26.54 -6.08
C VAL A 94 3.39 -27.46 -4.87
N ASP A 95 2.80 -28.64 -4.98
CA ASP A 95 2.81 -29.67 -3.96
C ASP A 95 4.24 -30.19 -3.72
N GLN A 96 4.64 -30.27 -2.45
CA GLN A 96 6.02 -30.62 -2.10
C GLN A 96 6.37 -32.10 -2.28
N PHE A 97 5.39 -32.98 -2.44
CA PHE A 97 5.62 -34.43 -2.56
C PHE A 97 5.43 -34.91 -4.00
N SER A 98 4.33 -34.51 -4.63
CA SER A 98 3.93 -34.93 -5.97
C SER A 98 4.42 -34.00 -7.07
N GLY A 99 4.85 -32.78 -6.73
CA GLY A 99 5.26 -31.78 -7.70
C GLY A 99 4.11 -31.19 -8.54
N LYS A 100 2.86 -31.52 -8.21
CA LYS A 100 1.67 -31.02 -8.92
C LYS A 100 1.43 -29.54 -8.63
N ILE A 101 0.94 -28.82 -9.62
CA ILE A 101 0.50 -27.42 -9.44
C ILE A 101 -0.87 -27.44 -8.75
N LEU A 102 -0.91 -26.98 -7.51
CA LEU A 102 -2.12 -26.94 -6.67
C LEU A 102 -2.97 -25.71 -6.96
N ALA A 103 -2.35 -24.58 -7.29
CA ALA A 103 -3.03 -23.35 -7.66
C ALA A 103 -2.13 -22.47 -8.54
N ASP A 104 -2.73 -21.80 -9.51
CA ASP A 104 -2.10 -20.78 -10.36
C ASP A 104 -3.03 -19.56 -10.34
N VAL A 105 -2.66 -18.53 -9.58
CA VAL A 105 -3.44 -17.31 -9.40
C VAL A 105 -2.79 -16.19 -10.19
N ARG A 106 -3.51 -15.64 -11.16
CA ARG A 106 -3.06 -14.55 -12.02
C ARG A 106 -3.72 -13.23 -11.62
N TYR A 107 -3.18 -12.13 -12.11
CA TYR A 107 -3.80 -10.80 -12.00
C TYR A 107 -5.28 -10.82 -12.40
N GLU A 108 -5.63 -11.59 -13.45
CA GLU A 108 -7.00 -11.73 -13.95
C GLU A 108 -7.97 -12.31 -12.91
N ASP A 109 -7.46 -13.17 -12.01
CA ASP A 109 -8.22 -13.83 -10.95
C ASP A 109 -8.41 -12.94 -9.72
N TYR A 110 -7.69 -11.81 -9.63
CA TYR A 110 -7.85 -10.88 -8.53
C TYR A 110 -9.22 -10.20 -8.55
N SER A 111 -9.75 -9.95 -7.35
CA SER A 111 -10.93 -9.10 -7.17
C SER A 111 -10.68 -7.70 -7.74
N LEU A 112 -11.74 -6.95 -8.04
CA LEU A 112 -11.61 -5.58 -8.57
C LEU A 112 -10.79 -4.67 -7.63
N ALA A 113 -10.96 -4.84 -6.32
CA ALA A 113 -10.14 -4.17 -5.32
C ALA A 113 -8.67 -4.63 -5.36
N GLY A 114 -8.42 -5.93 -5.51
CA GLY A 114 -7.06 -6.47 -5.66
C GLY A 114 -6.35 -5.94 -6.91
N LYS A 115 -7.05 -5.90 -8.05
CA LYS A 115 -6.58 -5.32 -9.31
C LYS A 115 -6.22 -3.84 -9.16
N ALA A 116 -7.10 -3.07 -8.53
CA ALA A 116 -6.87 -1.66 -8.25
C ALA A 116 -5.66 -1.45 -7.33
N MET A 117 -5.49 -2.30 -6.32
CA MET A 117 -4.35 -2.25 -5.41
C MET A 117 -3.03 -2.60 -6.11
N ALA A 118 -2.97 -3.67 -6.90
CA ALA A 118 -1.77 -4.04 -7.65
C ALA A 118 -1.26 -2.89 -8.53
N VAL A 119 -2.15 -2.30 -9.34
CA VAL A 119 -1.81 -1.14 -10.18
C VAL A 119 -1.53 0.11 -9.36
N GLY A 120 -2.33 0.37 -8.32
CA GLY A 120 -2.24 1.56 -7.48
C GLY A 120 -0.94 1.61 -6.68
N ILE A 121 -0.50 0.47 -6.14
CA ILE A 121 0.78 0.35 -5.42
C ILE A 121 1.93 0.59 -6.39
N ALA A 122 1.93 -0.04 -7.55
CA ALA A 122 2.98 0.16 -8.55
C ALA A 122 3.07 1.63 -9.01
N LEU A 123 1.92 2.27 -9.23
CA LEU A 123 1.85 3.71 -9.55
C LEU A 123 2.37 4.58 -8.39
N HIS A 124 1.99 4.29 -7.15
CA HIS A 124 2.44 5.03 -5.97
C HIS A 124 3.93 4.85 -5.68
N MET A 125 4.48 3.66 -5.94
CA MET A 125 5.91 3.39 -5.78
C MET A 125 6.76 3.94 -6.93
N GLY A 126 6.15 4.23 -8.08
CA GLY A 126 6.87 4.73 -9.24
C GLY A 126 7.52 3.62 -10.08
N THR A 127 7.04 2.38 -9.98
CA THR A 127 7.70 1.19 -10.54
C THR A 127 7.25 0.85 -11.97
N LEU A 128 6.29 1.59 -12.53
CA LEU A 128 5.78 1.40 -13.91
C LEU A 128 6.72 1.97 -15.00
N GLY A 129 7.98 2.22 -14.66
CA GLY A 129 8.98 2.79 -15.55
C GLY A 129 9.13 4.31 -15.44
N PHE A 130 9.86 4.89 -16.40
CA PHE A 130 10.36 6.26 -16.32
C PHE A 130 9.26 7.32 -16.11
N TRP A 131 8.16 7.22 -16.86
CA TRP A 131 7.06 8.19 -16.75
C TRP A 131 6.36 8.17 -15.40
N SER A 132 6.30 7.01 -14.75
CA SER A 132 5.76 6.88 -13.40
C SER A 132 6.66 7.56 -12.37
N VAL A 133 7.98 7.41 -12.50
CA VAL A 133 8.95 8.15 -11.67
C VAL A 133 8.82 9.66 -11.85
N VAL A 134 8.70 10.13 -13.09
CA VAL A 134 8.50 11.56 -13.38
C VAL A 134 7.19 12.07 -12.76
N ALA A 135 6.08 11.35 -12.96
CA ALA A 135 4.79 11.71 -12.38
C ALA A 135 4.85 11.78 -10.85
N ASN A 136 5.45 10.78 -10.20
CA ASN A 136 5.59 10.77 -8.73
C ASN A 136 6.48 11.91 -8.24
N THR A 137 7.57 12.21 -8.95
CA THR A 137 8.43 13.35 -8.64
C THR A 137 7.67 14.66 -8.70
N LEU A 138 6.84 14.87 -9.73
CA LEU A 138 6.01 16.08 -9.85
C LEU A 138 4.98 16.17 -8.72
N VAL A 139 4.35 15.06 -8.33
CA VAL A 139 3.44 15.02 -7.18
C VAL A 139 4.17 15.38 -5.89
N CYS A 140 5.35 14.78 -5.62
CA CYS A 140 6.17 15.11 -4.45
C CYS A 140 6.56 16.59 -4.42
N LEU A 141 7.02 17.15 -5.55
CA LEU A 141 7.35 18.57 -5.65
C LEU A 141 6.14 19.46 -5.42
N SER A 142 4.96 19.06 -5.90
CA SER A 142 3.71 19.78 -5.68
C SER A 142 3.32 19.82 -4.19
N VAL A 143 3.46 18.70 -3.48
CA VAL A 143 3.21 18.62 -2.03
C VAL A 143 4.20 19.48 -1.23
N ILE A 144 5.48 19.46 -1.60
CA ILE A 144 6.50 20.33 -1.01
C ILE A 144 6.14 21.79 -1.25
N PHE A 145 5.81 22.14 -2.50
CA PHE A 145 5.40 23.50 -2.87
C PHE A 145 4.18 23.95 -2.07
N LEU A 146 3.14 23.11 -1.95
CA LEU A 146 1.95 23.41 -1.14
C LEU A 146 2.34 23.67 0.32
N SER A 147 3.18 22.82 0.91
CA SER A 147 3.63 22.96 2.31
C SER A 147 4.42 24.26 2.54
N VAL A 148 5.38 24.57 1.66
CA VAL A 148 6.17 25.81 1.71
C VAL A 148 5.26 27.02 1.49
N SER A 149 4.35 26.95 0.51
CA SER A 149 3.41 28.04 0.23
C SER A 149 2.49 28.32 1.41
N ALA A 150 2.04 27.29 2.14
CA ALA A 150 1.23 27.46 3.34
C ALA A 150 1.99 28.24 4.43
N ILE A 151 3.28 27.91 4.65
CA ILE A 151 4.15 28.64 5.59
C ILE A 151 4.37 30.09 5.13
N VAL A 152 4.66 30.31 3.84
CA VAL A 152 4.89 31.64 3.27
C VAL A 152 3.63 32.51 3.38
N LEU A 153 2.45 31.96 3.06
CA LEU A 153 1.18 32.65 3.18
C LEU A 153 0.83 32.97 4.63
N TRP A 154 1.09 32.04 5.55
CA TRP A 154 0.96 32.28 6.98
C TRP A 154 1.89 33.43 7.42
N TRP A 155 3.16 33.42 7.00
CA TRP A 155 4.12 34.46 7.34
C TRP A 155 3.73 35.84 6.79
N LYS A 156 3.16 35.90 5.59
CA LYS A 156 2.67 37.16 4.98
C LYS A 156 1.40 37.70 5.63
N ARG A 157 0.51 36.82 6.12
CA ARG A 157 -0.80 37.21 6.68
C ARG A 157 -0.81 37.38 8.20
N ARG A 158 0.21 36.88 8.92
CA ARG A 158 0.28 37.02 10.38
C ARG A 158 0.38 38.51 10.79
N PRO A 159 -0.23 38.92 11.90
CA PRO A 159 -0.14 40.29 12.40
C PRO A 159 1.29 40.58 12.88
N ALA A 160 2.04 41.39 12.13
CA ALA A 160 3.45 41.69 12.40
C ALA A 160 3.71 42.32 13.79
N LYS A 161 2.69 42.95 14.39
CA LYS A 161 2.76 43.60 15.72
C LYS A 161 2.51 42.67 16.90
N ALA A 162 2.15 41.41 16.67
CA ALA A 162 1.81 40.48 17.76
C ALA A 162 3.05 39.92 18.50
N GLY A 163 4.26 40.05 17.95
CA GLY A 163 5.51 39.59 18.59
C GLY A 163 5.60 38.07 18.83
N ARG A 164 4.65 37.28 18.31
CA ARG A 164 4.47 35.85 18.62
C ARG A 164 3.88 35.06 17.44
N LEU A 165 3.96 33.73 17.50
CA LEU A 165 3.19 32.85 16.59
C LEU A 165 1.70 33.06 16.86
N SER A 166 1.02 33.74 15.94
CA SER A 166 -0.42 34.04 16.03
C SER A 166 -1.09 33.58 14.74
N ALA A 167 -2.32 33.08 14.85
CA ALA A 167 -3.11 32.74 13.67
C ALA A 167 -3.40 34.01 12.84
N PRO A 168 -3.38 33.94 11.50
CA PRO A 168 -3.81 35.05 10.67
C PRO A 168 -5.25 35.46 11.01
N PRO A 169 -5.58 36.76 11.00
CA PRO A 169 -6.93 37.22 11.28
C PRO A 169 -7.90 36.64 10.25
N MET A 170 -9.07 36.21 10.74
CA MET A 170 -10.12 35.65 9.89
C MET A 170 -10.53 36.68 8.83
N PRO A 171 -10.53 36.33 7.53
CA PRO A 171 -10.99 37.23 6.49
C PRO A 171 -12.43 37.67 6.75
N LYS A 172 -12.73 38.98 6.62
CA LYS A 172 -14.08 39.53 6.82
C LYS A 172 -15.09 38.97 5.81
N GLU A 173 -14.62 38.59 4.62
CA GLU A 173 -15.43 37.94 3.60
C GLU A 173 -14.80 36.62 3.21
N MET A 174 -15.57 35.54 3.35
CA MET A 174 -15.15 34.19 2.98
C MET A 174 -16.18 33.60 2.00
N PRO A 175 -16.25 34.08 0.74
CA PRO A 175 -17.27 33.65 -0.21
C PRO A 175 -17.24 32.14 -0.51
N LEU A 176 -16.10 31.47 -0.27
CA LEU A 176 -15.89 30.04 -0.56
C LEU A 176 -15.82 29.16 0.71
N TRP A 177 -16.19 29.66 1.90
CA TRP A 177 -16.00 28.91 3.15
C TRP A 177 -16.77 27.59 3.18
N GLN A 178 -17.98 27.56 2.63
CA GLN A 178 -18.82 26.35 2.56
C GLN A 178 -18.16 25.29 1.67
N GLY A 179 -17.60 25.71 0.53
CA GLY A 179 -16.86 24.81 -0.36
C GLY A 179 -15.61 24.25 0.32
N ALA A 180 -14.84 25.09 1.00
CA ALA A 180 -13.67 24.65 1.76
C ALA A 180 -14.05 23.67 2.89
N ALA A 181 -15.14 23.93 3.62
CA ALA A 181 -15.64 23.04 4.67
C ALA A 181 -16.13 21.70 4.10
N LEU A 182 -16.85 21.72 2.98
CA LEU A 182 -17.32 20.51 2.30
C LEU A 182 -16.15 19.66 1.80
N VAL A 183 -15.15 20.28 1.18
CA VAL A 183 -13.93 19.58 0.74
C VAL A 183 -13.18 19.02 1.95
N GLY A 184 -13.01 19.81 3.03
CA GLY A 184 -12.38 19.35 4.25
C GLY A 184 -13.09 18.15 4.88
N LEU A 185 -14.41 18.16 4.91
CA LEU A 185 -15.23 17.04 5.39
C LEU A 185 -15.07 15.82 4.49
N GLY A 186 -15.15 15.99 3.17
CA GLY A 186 -14.96 14.91 2.20
C GLY A 186 -13.58 14.26 2.34
N VAL A 187 -12.52 15.06 2.46
CA VAL A 187 -11.16 14.57 2.72
C VAL A 187 -11.06 13.85 4.06
N SER A 188 -11.68 14.37 5.12
CA SER A 188 -11.68 13.74 6.44
C SER A 188 -12.38 12.39 6.46
N MET A 189 -13.44 12.23 5.67
CA MET A 189 -14.16 10.97 5.52
C MET A 189 -13.38 9.96 4.67
N ALA A 190 -12.75 10.42 3.59
CA ALA A 190 -11.90 9.59 2.73
C ALA A 190 -10.60 9.15 3.43
N PHE A 191 -10.05 10.00 4.30
CA PHE A 191 -8.83 9.77 5.07
C PHE A 191 -9.12 9.95 6.57
N PRO A 192 -9.61 8.92 7.27
CA PRO A 192 -10.07 9.02 8.66
C PRO A 192 -9.03 9.61 9.61
N MET A 193 -7.75 9.30 9.40
CA MET A 193 -6.65 9.85 10.20
C MET A 193 -6.52 11.38 10.07
N ALA A 194 -6.80 11.95 8.89
CA ALA A 194 -6.85 13.39 8.72
C ALA A 194 -8.02 14.00 9.50
N GLY A 195 -9.18 13.35 9.48
CA GLY A 195 -10.34 13.75 10.30
C GLY A 195 -10.04 13.71 11.79
N VAL A 196 -9.42 12.63 12.27
CA VAL A 196 -8.97 12.51 13.67
C VAL A 196 -7.99 13.62 14.02
N ALA A 197 -7.01 13.93 13.17
CA ALA A 197 -6.06 15.02 13.43
C ALA A 197 -6.76 16.38 13.58
N LEU A 198 -7.73 16.69 12.70
CA LEU A 198 -8.53 17.92 12.79
C LEU A 198 -9.36 17.96 14.08
N LEU A 199 -10.00 16.86 14.45
CA LEU A 199 -10.76 16.75 15.70
C LEU A 199 -9.85 16.89 16.93
N CYS A 200 -8.64 16.32 16.91
CA CYS A 200 -7.67 16.49 17.98
C CYS A 200 -7.25 17.94 18.15
N VAL A 201 -6.93 18.64 17.06
CA VAL A 201 -6.58 20.08 17.10
C VAL A 201 -7.76 20.91 17.60
N LEU A 202 -8.97 20.63 17.12
CA LEU A 202 -10.19 21.31 17.55
C LEU A 202 -10.46 21.08 19.05
N ALA A 203 -10.31 19.85 19.53
CA ALA A 203 -10.46 19.52 20.95
C ALA A 203 -9.41 20.25 21.81
N LEU A 204 -8.16 20.33 21.33
CA LEU A 204 -7.09 21.10 21.97
C LEU A 204 -7.46 22.58 22.09
N ASP A 205 -7.97 23.18 21.01
CA ASP A 205 -8.39 24.58 21.00
C ASP A 205 -9.58 24.83 21.94
N VAL A 206 -10.63 24.00 21.84
CA VAL A 206 -11.83 24.14 22.66
C VAL A 206 -11.55 23.87 24.14
N VAL A 207 -10.74 22.88 24.50
CA VAL A 207 -10.53 22.50 25.90
C VAL A 207 -9.46 23.34 26.58
N ILE A 208 -8.36 23.66 25.89
CA ILE A 208 -7.21 24.34 26.51
C ILE A 208 -7.30 25.86 26.32
N LEU A 209 -7.58 26.33 25.10
CA LEU A 209 -7.55 27.76 24.79
C LEU A 209 -8.81 28.50 25.26
N SER A 210 -9.96 27.82 25.36
CA SER A 210 -11.17 28.43 25.93
C SER A 210 -11.14 28.57 27.47
N LYS A 211 -10.43 27.67 28.17
CA LYS A 211 -10.38 27.60 29.63
C LYS A 211 -9.27 28.47 30.25
N LEU A 212 -8.28 28.91 29.45
CA LEU A 212 -7.16 29.74 29.90
C LEU A 212 -7.19 31.11 29.18
N PRO A 213 -8.00 32.08 29.66
CA PRO A 213 -8.16 33.39 29.00
C PRO A 213 -6.86 34.18 28.89
N LYS A 214 -5.89 33.95 29.80
CA LYS A 214 -4.54 34.53 29.73
C LYS A 214 -3.71 33.98 28.57
N LEU A 215 -3.88 32.71 28.19
CA LEU A 215 -3.24 32.12 27.00
C LEU A 215 -3.97 32.52 25.72
N ARG A 216 -5.30 32.64 25.75
CA ARG A 216 -6.10 33.12 24.62
C ARG A 216 -5.68 34.55 24.22
N HIS A 217 -5.64 35.48 25.17
CA HIS A 217 -5.11 36.84 24.94
C HIS A 217 -3.61 36.86 24.61
N SER A 218 -2.90 35.75 24.85
CA SER A 218 -1.49 35.58 24.50
C SER A 218 -1.25 34.88 23.14
N LEU A 219 -2.29 34.37 22.45
CA LEU A 219 -2.15 33.57 21.22
C LEU A 219 -3.05 34.04 20.06
N THR A 220 -4.18 34.71 20.34
CA THR A 220 -4.97 35.49 19.36
C THR A 220 -4.56 36.95 19.37
#